data_AF-A0A956NYS0-F1
#
_entry.id   AF-A0A956NYS0-F1
#
_cell.length_a   1.000
_cell.length_b   1.000
_cell.length_c   1.000
_cell.angle_alpha   90.00
_cell.angle_beta   90.00
_cell.angle_gamma   90.00
#
_symmetry.space_group_name_H-M   'P 1'
#
loop_
_entity.id
_entity.type
_entity.pdbx_description
1 polymer ?
#
loop_
_entity_poly.entity_id
_entity_poly.type
_entity_poly.pdbx_seq_one_letter_code
_entity_poly.pdbx_strand_id
1 'polypeptide(L)'
;YHPYQTSLSMRAGEPPYGTHPTSTLTLGPGQYFALGDNSPRSADSRVWGQPHPLVSQNFPLTAGPGVVPEELIIGRAFLVYFPSIIRDGTVPVPDLGRIRAIH
;
A
#
# COMPACT_ATOMS: atom_id res chain seq x y z
N TYR A 1 -4.11 7.03 15.46
CA TYR A 1 -3.07 6.30 16.22
C TYR A 1 -3.68 4.99 16.66
N HIS A 2 -3.39 3.89 15.97
CA HIS A 2 -3.92 2.56 16.32
C HIS A 2 -2.75 1.70 16.81
N PRO A 3 -2.80 1.13 18.04
CA PRO A 3 -1.65 0.51 18.70
C PRO A 3 -1.29 -0.91 18.22
N TYR A 4 -1.70 -1.32 17.02
CA TYR A 4 -1.29 -2.62 16.46
C TYR A 4 0.06 -2.53 15.75
N GLN A 5 1.08 -2.07 16.45
CA GLN A 5 2.45 -2.44 16.11
C GLN A 5 2.78 -3.71 16.87
N THR A 6 2.17 -4.82 16.45
CA THR A 6 2.70 -6.14 16.79
C THR A 6 4.05 -6.22 16.12
N SER A 7 5.13 -6.35 16.89
CA SER A 7 6.50 -6.53 16.39
C SER A 7 6.65 -7.67 15.38
N LEU A 8 5.66 -8.56 15.28
CA LEU A 8 5.57 -9.63 14.28
C LEU A 8 5.16 -9.15 12.88
N SER A 9 4.38 -8.07 12.76
CA SER A 9 3.90 -7.56 11.47
C SER A 9 4.90 -6.65 10.77
N MET A 10 5.99 -6.27 11.44
CA MET A 10 7.11 -5.55 10.85
C MET A 10 8.39 -6.36 11.00
N ARG A 11 9.23 -6.36 9.98
CA ARG A 11 10.49 -7.10 9.96
C ARG A 11 11.58 -6.28 10.67
N ALA A 12 11.89 -6.63 11.91
CA ALA A 12 12.92 -5.95 12.71
C ALA A 12 14.25 -6.74 12.71
N GLY A 13 15.38 -6.03 12.61
CA GLY A 13 16.73 -6.62 12.76
C GLY A 13 17.29 -7.33 11.52
N GLU A 14 16.55 -7.38 10.42
CA GLU A 14 16.99 -7.96 9.15
C GLU A 14 16.95 -6.91 8.03
N PRO A 15 17.78 -7.04 6.97
CA PRO A 15 17.67 -6.20 5.80
C PRO A 15 16.25 -6.29 5.19
N PRO A 16 15.63 -5.16 4.80
CA PRO A 16 14.33 -5.17 4.15
C PRO A 16 14.29 -6.04 2.88
N TYR A 17 13.11 -6.54 2.52
CA TYR A 17 12.97 -7.39 1.33
C TYR A 17 13.43 -6.67 0.06
N GLY A 18 14.21 -7.36 -0.78
CA GLY A 18 14.69 -6.83 -2.06
C GLY A 18 15.75 -5.74 -1.97
N THR A 19 16.27 -5.41 -0.77
CA THR A 19 17.33 -4.41 -0.60
C THR A 19 18.72 -4.99 -0.35
N HIS A 20 18.83 -6.30 -0.14
CA HIS A 20 20.10 -7.01 0.07
C HIS A 20 20.04 -8.40 -0.57
N PRO A 21 21.17 -8.96 -1.06
CA PRO A 21 21.18 -10.30 -1.66
C PRO A 21 20.67 -11.41 -0.75
N THR A 22 20.73 -11.23 0.57
CA THR A 22 20.22 -12.20 1.56
C THR A 22 18.75 -11.97 1.94
N SER A 23 18.10 -10.94 1.41
CA SER A 23 16.70 -10.60 1.70
C SER A 23 15.84 -10.54 0.44
N THR A 24 16.23 -11.25 -0.62
CA THR A 24 15.41 -11.36 -1.84
C THR A 24 14.07 -12.04 -1.54
N LEU A 25 13.05 -11.69 -2.33
CA LEU A 25 11.71 -12.27 -2.22
C LEU A 25 11.30 -12.80 -3.60
N THR A 26 10.94 -14.07 -3.67
CA THR A 26 10.38 -14.69 -4.87
C THR A 26 8.86 -14.72 -4.73
N LEU A 27 8.14 -14.19 -5.73
CA LEU A 27 6.68 -14.16 -5.73
C LEU A 27 6.11 -15.39 -6.41
N GLY A 28 5.08 -15.97 -5.80
CA GLY A 28 4.22 -16.97 -6.42
C GLY A 28 3.08 -16.35 -7.24
N PRO A 29 2.25 -17.19 -7.89
CA PRO A 29 1.01 -16.74 -8.53
C PRO A 29 0.11 -15.99 -7.53
N GLY A 30 -0.49 -14.88 -7.95
CA GLY A 30 -1.39 -14.07 -7.12
C GLY A 30 -0.70 -13.33 -5.95
N GLN A 31 0.64 -13.26 -5.94
CA GLN A 31 1.40 -12.49 -4.95
C GLN A 31 2.03 -11.26 -5.58
N TYR A 32 1.88 -10.13 -4.93
CA TYR A 32 2.40 -8.84 -5.39
C TYR A 32 3.34 -8.23 -4.36
N PHE A 33 4.37 -7.54 -4.84
CA PHE A 33 5.30 -6.77 -4.02
C PHE A 33 5.03 -5.29 -4.23
N ALA A 34 4.44 -4.63 -3.23
CA ALA A 34 4.00 -3.24 -3.32
C ALA A 34 5.10 -2.28 -2.82
N LEU A 35 5.38 -1.23 -3.58
CA LEU A 35 6.38 -0.22 -3.23
C LEU A 35 5.77 1.18 -3.30
N GLY A 36 6.02 1.97 -2.25
CA GLY A 36 5.72 3.39 -2.27
C GLY A 36 6.79 4.18 -3.01
N ASP A 37 6.35 5.20 -3.75
CA ASP A 37 7.21 6.16 -4.45
C ASP A 37 8.08 6.98 -3.49
N ASN A 38 7.51 7.42 -2.36
CA ASN A 38 8.25 8.05 -1.27
C ASN A 38 8.97 7.00 -0.40
N SER A 39 9.90 6.30 -1.03
CA SER A 39 10.57 5.11 -0.47
C SER A 39 11.10 5.27 0.95
N PRO A 40 11.80 6.37 1.34
CA PRO A 40 12.30 6.53 2.71
C PRO A 40 11.21 6.63 3.79
N ARG A 41 9.97 6.96 3.39
CA ARG A 41 8.83 7.14 4.31
C ARG A 41 7.71 6.15 4.06
N SER A 42 7.96 5.12 3.27
CA SER A 42 6.99 4.10 2.91
C SER A 42 7.12 2.90 3.83
N ALA A 43 6.05 2.58 4.56
CA ALA A 43 5.93 1.30 5.24
C ALA A 43 5.25 0.32 4.27
N ASP A 44 6.05 -0.29 3.39
CA ASP A 44 5.58 -1.15 2.31
C ASP A 44 6.14 -2.59 2.39
N SER A 45 5.94 -3.38 1.33
CA SER A 45 6.34 -4.79 1.24
C SER A 45 7.78 -5.09 1.65
N ARG A 46 8.68 -4.08 1.59
CA ARG A 46 10.06 -4.23 2.07
C ARG A 46 10.14 -4.54 3.57
N VAL A 47 9.26 -3.96 4.37
CA VAL A 47 9.34 -4.00 5.84
C VAL A 47 8.22 -4.76 6.51
N TRP A 48 7.17 -5.16 5.78
CA TRP A 48 6.09 -5.95 6.33
C TRP A 48 6.55 -7.37 6.67
N GLY A 49 6.33 -7.76 7.93
CA GLY A 49 6.59 -9.09 8.48
C GLY A 49 5.41 -10.02 8.24
N GLN A 50 5.05 -10.83 9.24
CA GLN A 50 3.97 -11.80 9.09
C GLN A 50 2.62 -11.10 8.84
N PRO A 51 1.80 -11.62 7.91
CA PRO A 51 0.47 -11.07 7.67
C PRO A 51 -0.43 -11.25 8.89
N HIS A 52 -1.47 -10.42 8.99
CA HIS A 52 -2.46 -10.54 10.05
C HIS A 52 -3.18 -11.91 9.98
N PRO A 53 -3.54 -12.56 11.11
CA PRO A 53 -4.16 -13.89 11.10
C PRO A 53 -5.39 -14.02 10.21
N LEU A 54 -6.23 -12.98 10.10
CA LEU A 54 -7.38 -12.99 9.20
C LEU A 54 -6.99 -13.09 7.72
N VAL A 55 -5.87 -12.49 7.31
CA VAL A 55 -5.38 -12.60 5.93
C VAL A 55 -4.89 -14.03 5.69
N SER A 56 -4.11 -14.59 6.60
CA SER A 56 -3.60 -15.96 6.48
C SER A 56 -4.72 -17.01 6.49
N GLN A 57 -5.79 -16.79 7.26
CA GLN A 57 -6.92 -17.73 7.35
C GLN A 57 -7.80 -17.69 6.11
N ASN A 58 -8.05 -16.50 5.54
CA ASN A 58 -8.93 -16.36 4.38
C ASN A 58 -8.20 -16.59 3.05
N PHE A 59 -6.89 -16.33 2.98
CA PHE A 59 -6.09 -16.42 1.75
C PHE A 59 -4.81 -17.26 1.96
N PRO A 60 -4.93 -18.53 2.39
CA PRO A 60 -3.77 -19.33 2.81
C PRO A 60 -2.78 -19.65 1.67
N LEU A 61 -3.19 -19.54 0.41
CA LEU A 61 -2.35 -19.83 -0.76
C LEU A 61 -1.50 -18.64 -1.21
N THR A 62 -1.95 -17.42 -0.91
CA THR A 62 -1.35 -16.17 -1.40
C THR A 62 -0.80 -15.31 -0.27
N ALA A 63 -1.25 -15.51 0.98
CA ALA A 63 -0.73 -14.83 2.16
C ALA A 63 0.73 -15.20 2.45
N GLY A 64 1.54 -14.19 2.77
CA GLY A 64 2.93 -14.37 3.16
C GLY A 64 3.55 -13.07 3.66
N PRO A 65 4.76 -13.13 4.23
CA PRO A 65 5.47 -11.95 4.65
C PRO A 65 5.92 -11.11 3.45
N GLY A 66 5.79 -9.79 3.56
CA GLY A 66 6.18 -8.85 2.50
C GLY A 66 5.35 -8.90 1.21
N VAL A 67 4.29 -9.71 1.13
CA VAL A 67 3.45 -9.80 -0.08
C VAL A 67 2.04 -9.26 0.13
N VAL A 68 1.43 -8.83 -0.96
CA VAL A 68 0.01 -8.51 -1.05
C VAL A 68 -0.68 -9.63 -1.85
N PRO A 69 -1.62 -10.37 -1.24
CA PRO A 69 -2.51 -11.29 -1.96
C PRO A 69 -3.35 -10.58 -3.02
N GLU A 70 -3.53 -11.21 -4.19
CA GLU A 70 -4.38 -10.71 -5.28
C GLU A 70 -5.79 -10.36 -4.79
N GLU A 71 -6.32 -11.15 -3.86
CA GLU A 71 -7.66 -11.01 -3.31
C GLU A 71 -7.86 -9.71 -2.52
N LEU A 72 -6.76 -9.07 -2.08
CA LEU A 72 -6.78 -7.78 -1.39
C LEU A 72 -6.62 -6.58 -2.34
N ILE A 73 -6.39 -6.82 -3.64
CA ILE A 73 -6.29 -5.76 -4.63
C ILE A 73 -7.69 -5.33 -5.06
N ILE A 74 -8.09 -4.13 -4.65
CA ILE A 74 -9.41 -3.57 -4.98
C ILE A 74 -9.45 -3.04 -6.42
N GLY A 75 -8.33 -2.51 -6.93
CA GLY A 75 -8.26 -1.97 -8.28
C GLY A 75 -7.02 -1.12 -8.54
N ARG A 76 -7.02 -0.42 -9.67
CA ARG A 76 -5.91 0.45 -10.12
C ARG A 76 -6.34 1.91 -10.07
N ALA A 77 -5.50 2.76 -9.47
CA ALA A 77 -5.66 4.20 -9.57
C ALA A 77 -5.56 4.63 -11.03
N PHE A 78 -6.60 5.29 -11.56
CA PHE A 78 -6.70 5.66 -12.98
C PHE A 78 -6.84 7.17 -13.21
N LEU A 79 -7.22 7.92 -12.18
CA LEU A 79 -7.38 9.38 -12.23
C LEU A 79 -7.07 9.95 -10.86
N VAL A 80 -6.30 11.03 -10.82
CA VAL A 80 -6.13 11.83 -9.61
C VAL A 80 -7.07 13.02 -9.70
N TYR A 81 -8.06 13.05 -8.82
CA TYR A 81 -8.98 14.17 -8.65
C TYR A 81 -8.46 15.07 -7.52
N PHE A 82 -8.26 16.36 -7.80
CA PHE A 82 -7.81 17.35 -6.82
C PHE A 82 -8.98 18.25 -6.37
N PRO A 83 -9.76 17.87 -5.33
CA PRO A 83 -10.93 18.64 -4.89
C PRO A 83 -10.58 19.98 -4.23
N SER A 84 -9.33 20.16 -3.79
CA SER A 84 -8.87 21.38 -3.15
C SER A 84 -7.47 21.70 -3.64
N ILE A 85 -7.40 22.33 -4.82
CA ILE A 85 -6.18 23.02 -5.23
C ILE A 85 -6.10 24.29 -4.40
N ILE A 86 -4.94 24.49 -3.76
CA ILE A 86 -4.61 25.64 -2.95
C ILE A 86 -5.04 26.92 -3.70
N ARG A 87 -5.84 27.77 -3.05
CA ARG A 87 -6.44 29.00 -3.62
C ARG A 87 -5.44 30.00 -4.20
N ASP A 88 -4.14 29.82 -3.94
CA ASP A 88 -3.06 30.75 -4.32
C ASP A 88 -2.27 30.34 -5.57
N GLY A 89 -2.71 29.32 -6.32
CA GLY A 89 -2.10 28.94 -7.60
C GLY A 89 -2.62 29.77 -8.79
N THR A 90 -1.78 30.00 -9.81
CA THR A 90 -2.14 30.68 -11.07
C THR A 90 -3.06 29.88 -12.00
N VAL A 91 -3.40 28.65 -11.62
CA VAL A 91 -4.27 27.77 -12.42
C VAL A 91 -5.72 28.03 -11.99
N PRO A 92 -6.62 28.45 -12.91
CA PRO A 92 -8.03 28.59 -12.59
C PRO A 92 -8.63 27.20 -12.36
N VAL A 93 -9.04 26.93 -11.13
CA VAL A 93 -9.64 25.65 -10.76
C VAL A 93 -11.14 25.86 -10.54
N PRO A 94 -12.01 25.22 -11.34
CA PRO A 94 -13.45 25.29 -11.10
C PRO A 94 -13.79 24.68 -9.74
N ASP A 95 -14.65 25.35 -8.97
CA ASP A 95 -15.17 24.86 -7.69
C ASP A 95 -16.20 23.75 -7.95
N LEU A 96 -15.69 22.52 -8.08
CA LEU A 96 -16.49 21.33 -8.33
C LEU A 96 -17.30 20.90 -7.09
N GLY A 97 -17.02 21.46 -5.90
CA GLY A 97 -17.81 21.25 -4.68
C GLY A 97 -19.15 21.99 -4.70
N ARG A 98 -19.33 22.97 -5.59
CA ARG A 98 -20.60 23.67 -5.83
C ARG A 98 -21.36 23.18 -7.05
N ILE A 99 -20.85 22.16 -7.75
CA ILE A 99 -21.56 21.55 -8.87
C ILE A 99 -22.56 20.55 -8.30
N ARG A 100 -23.84 20.94 -8.32
CA ARG A 100 -24.95 20.01 -8.16
C ARG A 100 -25.26 19.39 -9.52
N ALA A 101 -25.40 18.06 -9.58
CA ALA A 101 -26.06 17.44 -10.70
C ALA A 101 -27.53 17.88 -10.68
N ILE A 102 -27.98 18.52 -11.76
CA ILE A 102 -29.40 18.77 -11.99
C ILE A 102 -29.87 17.58 -12.83
N HIS A 103 -30.80 16.79 -12.29
CA HIS A 103 -31.63 15.86 -13.06
C HIS A 103 -32.95 16.56 -13.36
#